data_AF-A0A1V8U235-F1
#
_entry.id   AF-A0A1V8U235-F1
#
_cell.length_a   1.000
_cell.length_b   1.000
_cell.length_c   1.000
_cell.angle_alpha   90.00
_cell.angle_beta   90.00
_cell.angle_gamma   90.00
#
_symmetry.space_group_name_H-M   'P 1'
#
loop_
_entity.id
_entity.type
_entity.pdbx_description
1 polymer ?
#
loop_
_entity_poly.entity_id
_entity_poly.type
_entity_poly.pdbx_seq_one_letter_code
_entity_poly.pdbx_strand_id
1 'polypeptide(L)'
;MADQEMTDADKIRMKRLAKLGAIPSNSAPSTSTSTPEQSKPSSPPVPQSNAAPVPANLTAAGKSESPRPQIKISPRPSSPPKRERDGSEKPRVASAAKPSESLEVWQDRMLRQVFRVTLKPEEVRDTHGHALVLLASTRDDLEQVGSPLLLDVEVVESAISEAASHAPKGQPFEYLLTCFKRISRAIRSTKYTGLEDPRHN
;
A
#
# COMPACT_ATOMS: atom_id res chain seq x y z
N MET A 1 2.32 -34.13 32.08
CA MET A 1 2.00 -34.45 30.68
C MET A 1 0.99 -33.41 30.26
N ALA A 2 1.46 -32.32 29.64
CA ALA A 2 0.60 -31.19 29.27
C ALA A 2 0.19 -31.39 27.81
N ASP A 3 -1.09 -31.68 27.58
CA ASP A 3 -1.71 -31.64 26.27
C ASP A 3 -1.69 -30.20 25.78
N GLN A 4 -0.72 -29.89 24.93
CA GLN A 4 -0.66 -28.64 24.21
C GLN A 4 -1.57 -28.81 23.00
N GLU A 5 -2.87 -28.56 23.19
CA GLU A 5 -3.81 -28.41 22.08
C GLU A 5 -3.23 -27.37 21.12
N MET A 6 -2.82 -27.81 19.92
CA MET A 6 -2.35 -26.91 18.88
C MET A 6 -3.40 -25.83 18.66
N THR A 7 -2.98 -24.58 18.82
CA THR A 7 -3.85 -23.43 18.58
C THR A 7 -4.35 -23.46 17.13
N ASP A 8 -5.50 -22.86 16.86
CA ASP A 8 -6.04 -22.81 15.49
C ASP A 8 -5.04 -22.15 14.51
N ALA A 9 -4.29 -21.17 15.00
CA ALA A 9 -3.17 -20.55 14.29
C ALA A 9 -2.04 -21.56 13.98
N ASP A 10 -1.66 -22.42 14.93
CA ASP A 10 -0.66 -23.47 14.70
C ASP A 10 -1.13 -24.48 13.64
N LYS A 11 -2.43 -24.80 13.60
CA LYS A 11 -3.01 -25.68 12.57
C LYS A 11 -2.91 -25.06 11.18
N ILE A 12 -3.20 -23.76 11.06
CA ILE A 12 -3.05 -23.02 9.79
C ILE A 12 -1.56 -23.01 9.36
N ARG A 13 -0.65 -22.72 10.29
CA ARG A 13 0.80 -22.68 10.03
C ARG A 13 1.33 -24.04 9.58
N MET A 14 0.98 -25.10 10.29
CA MET A 14 1.44 -26.47 10.02
C MET A 14 0.88 -27.01 8.70
N LYS A 15 -0.38 -26.69 8.37
CA LYS A 15 -0.99 -27.07 7.08
C LYS A 15 -0.33 -26.36 5.90
N ARG A 16 0.00 -25.08 6.02
CA ARG A 16 0.72 -24.33 4.97
C ARG A 16 2.14 -24.86 4.77
N LEU A 17 2.82 -25.23 5.85
CA LEU A 17 4.13 -25.88 5.79
C LEU A 17 4.04 -27.20 5.02
N ALA A 18 3.01 -28.01 5.26
CA ALA A 18 2.76 -29.23 4.49
C ALA A 18 2.45 -28.93 3.00
N LYS A 19 1.68 -27.87 2.70
CA LYS A 19 1.35 -27.46 1.33
C LYS A 19 2.58 -26.97 0.55
N LEU A 20 3.50 -26.26 1.21
CA LEU A 20 4.76 -25.79 0.63
C LEU A 20 5.80 -26.92 0.48
N GLY A 21 5.75 -27.94 1.34
CA GLY A 21 6.56 -29.16 1.20
C GLY A 21 6.07 -30.11 0.10
N ALA A 22 4.82 -29.98 -0.35
CA ALA A 22 4.21 -30.80 -1.40
C ALA A 22 4.36 -30.18 -2.80
N ILE A 23 5.50 -29.55 -3.11
CA ILE A 23 5.91 -29.35 -4.50
C ILE A 23 6.19 -30.75 -5.04
N PRO A 24 5.53 -31.23 -6.12
CA PRO A 24 6.00 -32.42 -6.81
C PRO A 24 7.37 -32.08 -7.39
N SER A 25 8.44 -32.50 -6.69
CA SER A 25 9.75 -32.65 -7.31
C SER A 25 9.60 -33.67 -8.43
N ASN A 26 9.36 -33.18 -9.64
CA ASN A 26 9.46 -33.98 -10.84
C ASN A 26 10.95 -34.21 -11.13
N SER A 27 11.58 -35.02 -10.28
CA SER A 27 12.96 -35.46 -10.38
C SER A 27 12.95 -36.90 -10.90
N ALA A 28 12.94 -37.05 -12.22
CA ALA A 28 13.38 -38.28 -12.86
C ALA A 28 14.92 -38.23 -13.01
N PRO A 29 15.67 -39.28 -12.64
CA PRO A 29 17.11 -39.29 -12.74
C PRO A 29 17.53 -39.78 -14.14
N SER A 30 18.47 -39.09 -14.78
CA SER A 30 19.24 -39.65 -15.89
C SER A 30 20.65 -39.06 -15.89
N THR A 31 21.58 -39.99 -15.91
CA THR A 31 23.01 -39.85 -15.64
C THR A 31 23.78 -39.57 -16.94
N SER A 32 24.92 -38.88 -16.78
CA SER A 32 26.15 -38.88 -17.62
C SER A 32 26.21 -38.18 -19.00
N THR A 33 27.00 -37.11 -19.02
CA THR A 33 28.25 -36.90 -19.80
C THR A 33 28.24 -36.99 -21.34
N SER A 34 28.44 -35.84 -22.02
CA SER A 34 29.55 -35.52 -22.97
C SER A 34 29.17 -34.40 -23.96
N THR A 35 29.99 -33.34 -24.02
CA THR A 35 30.26 -32.48 -25.21
C THR A 35 31.28 -33.20 -26.12
N PRO A 36 31.53 -32.85 -27.41
CA PRO A 36 31.29 -31.57 -28.13
C PRO A 36 30.79 -31.68 -29.60
N GLU A 37 30.32 -30.55 -30.18
CA GLU A 37 30.45 -30.11 -31.61
C GLU A 37 29.45 -28.96 -31.86
N GLN A 38 29.86 -27.70 -32.02
CA GLN A 38 30.36 -27.03 -33.23
C GLN A 38 29.30 -26.83 -34.35
N SER A 39 28.63 -25.67 -34.35
CA SER A 39 28.35 -24.87 -35.56
C SER A 39 27.74 -23.49 -35.23
N LYS A 40 28.53 -22.43 -35.49
CA LYS A 40 28.10 -21.08 -35.93
C LYS A 40 27.64 -21.17 -37.41
N PRO A 41 27.01 -20.18 -38.08
CA PRO A 41 27.10 -18.72 -37.81
C PRO A 41 25.84 -17.84 -38.09
N SER A 42 26.02 -16.54 -37.80
CA SER A 42 25.49 -15.36 -38.52
C SER A 42 24.10 -14.77 -38.20
N SER A 43 24.12 -13.69 -37.42
CA SER A 43 23.38 -12.44 -37.66
C SER A 43 24.33 -11.43 -38.35
N PRO A 44 23.94 -10.20 -38.77
CA PRO A 44 22.66 -9.64 -39.26
C PRO A 44 22.85 -8.98 -40.67
N PRO A 45 21.91 -8.18 -41.20
CA PRO A 45 22.19 -6.72 -41.13
C PRO A 45 20.98 -5.80 -40.93
N VAL A 46 21.33 -4.65 -40.36
CA VAL A 46 20.55 -3.42 -40.17
C VAL A 46 20.48 -2.65 -41.50
N PRO A 47 19.36 -2.00 -41.88
CA PRO A 47 19.41 -0.93 -42.87
C PRO A 47 19.67 0.41 -42.18
N GLN A 48 20.88 0.96 -42.38
CA GLN A 48 21.16 2.39 -42.33
C GLN A 48 20.96 2.96 -43.74
N SER A 49 20.14 4.00 -43.90
CA SER A 49 20.40 5.15 -44.78
C SER A 49 19.27 6.17 -44.67
N ASN A 50 19.53 7.36 -44.13
CA ASN A 50 19.74 8.55 -44.96
C ASN A 50 20.00 9.80 -44.11
N ALA A 51 21.04 10.53 -44.52
CA ALA A 51 21.40 11.85 -44.03
C ALA A 51 20.44 12.94 -44.54
N ALA A 52 20.52 14.09 -43.85
CA ALA A 52 19.72 15.32 -43.95
C ALA A 52 19.73 16.01 -45.35
N PRO A 53 18.93 17.07 -45.57
CA PRO A 53 19.29 18.40 -45.04
C PRO A 53 18.13 19.21 -44.46
N VAL A 54 18.50 20.06 -43.51
CA VAL A 54 17.71 21.14 -42.92
C VAL A 54 17.72 22.34 -43.87
N PRO A 55 16.60 22.95 -44.25
CA PRO A 55 16.63 24.29 -44.80
C PRO A 55 16.67 25.31 -43.66
N ALA A 56 17.83 25.96 -43.55
CA ALA A 56 17.96 27.25 -42.90
C ALA A 56 17.26 28.30 -43.77
N ASN A 57 16.37 29.12 -43.18
CA ASN A 57 16.06 30.42 -43.75
C ASN A 57 16.30 31.50 -42.70
N LEU A 58 17.32 32.29 -43.02
CA LEU A 58 17.71 33.54 -42.39
C LEU A 58 16.73 34.62 -42.85
N THR A 59 16.11 35.33 -41.92
CA THR A 59 15.71 36.73 -42.18
C THR A 59 16.01 37.57 -40.96
N ALA A 60 16.60 38.72 -41.27
CA ALA A 60 17.34 39.61 -40.41
C ALA A 60 16.45 40.61 -39.64
N ALA A 61 17.08 41.18 -38.62
CA ALA A 61 16.98 42.57 -38.17
C ALA A 61 15.61 43.13 -37.78
N GLY A 62 15.46 43.37 -36.48
CA GLY A 62 14.42 44.23 -35.91
C GLY A 62 14.77 44.64 -34.48
N LYS A 63 15.82 45.46 -34.35
CA LYS A 63 16.22 46.09 -33.09
C LYS A 63 15.10 47.05 -32.68
N SER A 64 14.36 46.73 -31.62
CA SER A 64 13.49 47.69 -30.93
C SER A 64 13.67 47.51 -29.43
N GLU A 65 14.32 48.52 -28.86
CA GLU A 65 14.60 48.69 -27.45
C GLU A 65 13.34 49.24 -26.79
N SER A 66 12.70 48.43 -25.94
CA SER A 66 11.58 48.86 -25.10
C SER A 66 11.99 48.80 -23.63
N PRO A 67 11.65 49.81 -22.81
CA PRO A 67 12.31 50.04 -21.52
C PRO A 67 11.90 49.02 -20.46
N ARG A 68 12.86 48.67 -19.60
CA ARG A 68 12.70 47.78 -18.43
C ARG A 68 11.52 48.24 -17.55
N PRO A 69 10.65 47.32 -17.09
CA PRO A 69 9.66 47.68 -16.07
C PRO A 69 10.38 47.96 -14.74
N GLN A 70 10.25 49.18 -14.24
CA GLN A 70 10.64 49.54 -12.88
C GLN A 70 9.85 48.69 -11.88
N ILE A 71 10.56 47.85 -11.12
CA ILE A 71 9.99 47.12 -10.00
C ILE A 71 9.70 48.14 -8.89
N LYS A 72 8.43 48.54 -8.74
CA LYS A 72 7.95 49.22 -7.54
C LYS A 72 7.85 48.18 -6.42
N ILE A 73 8.89 48.14 -5.57
CA ILE A 73 8.85 47.40 -4.31
C ILE A 73 7.93 48.17 -3.37
N SER A 74 6.67 47.74 -3.28
CA SER A 74 5.77 48.16 -2.21
C SER A 74 6.02 47.24 -1.01
N PRO A 75 6.22 47.76 0.21
CA PRO A 75 6.46 46.94 1.38
C PRO A 75 5.24 46.05 1.65
N ARG A 76 5.48 44.74 1.68
CA ARG A 76 4.51 43.72 2.06
C ARG A 76 4.01 44.03 3.48
N PRO A 77 2.69 44.19 3.72
CA PRO A 77 2.20 44.28 5.08
C PRO A 77 2.53 42.97 5.81
N SER A 78 3.32 43.13 6.86
CA SER A 78 3.61 42.11 7.86
C SER A 78 2.31 41.75 8.61
N SER A 79 2.22 40.48 9.02
CA SER A 79 1.18 39.83 9.82
C SER A 79 -0.09 39.33 9.10
N PRO A 80 -0.44 38.04 9.25
CA PRO A 80 -1.80 37.56 9.03
C PRO A 80 -2.76 38.30 9.98
N PRO A 81 -3.96 38.69 9.53
CA PRO A 81 -4.93 39.29 10.42
C PRO A 81 -5.20 38.33 11.57
N LYS A 82 -4.93 38.79 12.80
CA LYS A 82 -5.54 38.26 14.01
C LYS A 82 -7.03 38.19 13.72
N ARG A 83 -7.55 36.99 13.51
CA ARG A 83 -8.99 36.75 13.47
C ARG A 83 -9.49 37.20 14.83
N GLU A 84 -10.11 38.38 14.89
CA GLU A 84 -10.86 38.78 16.06
C GLU A 84 -11.82 37.64 16.37
N ARG A 85 -11.64 37.09 17.57
CA ARG A 85 -12.45 36.04 18.13
C ARG A 85 -13.76 36.71 18.55
N ASP A 86 -14.57 37.05 17.56
CA ASP A 86 -15.97 37.34 17.76
C ASP A 86 -16.57 36.12 18.47
N GLY A 87 -17.18 36.37 19.63
CA GLY A 87 -17.56 35.42 20.68
C GLY A 87 -18.67 34.43 20.28
N SER A 88 -18.77 34.07 19.01
CA SER A 88 -19.57 32.94 18.56
C SER A 88 -18.75 31.66 18.78
N GLU A 89 -18.78 31.16 20.03
CA GLU A 89 -18.53 29.76 20.31
C GLU A 89 -19.54 28.94 19.50
N LYS A 90 -19.20 28.61 18.25
CA LYS A 90 -19.84 27.47 17.58
C LYS A 90 -19.64 26.29 18.53
N PRO A 91 -20.71 25.63 19.01
CA PRO A 91 -20.56 24.42 19.77
C PRO A 91 -19.69 23.48 18.94
N ARG A 92 -18.54 23.07 19.48
CA ARG A 92 -17.90 21.85 18.98
C ARG A 92 -18.96 20.79 19.16
N VAL A 93 -19.62 20.42 18.06
CA VAL A 93 -20.50 19.27 18.02
C VAL A 93 -19.68 18.13 18.60
N ALA A 94 -20.03 17.75 19.83
CA ALA A 94 -19.45 16.60 20.49
C ALA A 94 -19.57 15.48 19.47
N SER A 95 -18.43 14.93 19.06
CA SER A 95 -18.39 13.85 18.09
C SER A 95 -19.40 12.81 18.55
N ALA A 96 -20.47 12.63 17.77
CA ALA A 96 -21.55 11.71 18.09
C ALA A 96 -20.91 10.42 18.60
N ALA A 97 -21.28 10.02 19.81
CA ALA A 97 -20.75 8.82 20.46
C ALA A 97 -20.92 7.68 19.46
N LYS A 98 -19.80 7.24 18.87
CA LYS A 98 -19.82 6.12 17.95
C LYS A 98 -20.37 4.93 18.74
N PRO A 99 -21.30 4.14 18.17
CA PRO A 99 -21.80 2.96 18.84
C PRO A 99 -20.61 2.11 19.29
N SER A 100 -20.70 1.54 20.49
CA SER A 100 -19.68 0.67 21.06
C SER A 100 -19.48 -0.53 20.12
N GLU A 101 -18.48 -0.44 19.27
CA GLU A 101 -18.09 -1.53 18.38
C GLU A 101 -17.38 -2.63 19.18
N SER A 102 -17.61 -3.89 18.79
CA SER A 102 -16.86 -5.01 19.35
C SER A 102 -15.39 -4.92 18.94
N LEU A 103 -14.50 -5.52 19.74
CA LEU A 103 -13.07 -5.54 19.48
C LEU A 103 -12.74 -6.13 18.10
N GLU A 104 -13.38 -7.25 17.75
CA GLU A 104 -13.21 -7.95 16.47
C GLU A 104 -13.56 -7.06 15.27
N VAL A 105 -14.64 -6.27 15.37
CA VAL A 105 -15.08 -5.38 14.28
C VAL A 105 -14.17 -4.16 14.19
N TRP A 106 -13.77 -3.61 15.34
CA TRP A 106 -12.78 -2.54 15.39
C TRP A 106 -11.47 -2.97 14.72
N GLN A 107 -11.04 -4.19 15.02
CA GLN A 107 -9.81 -4.76 14.52
C GLN A 107 -9.87 -5.02 13.02
N ASP A 108 -10.90 -5.70 12.53
CA ASP A 108 -11.12 -5.91 11.11
C ASP A 108 -11.10 -4.57 10.36
N ARG A 109 -11.82 -3.55 10.86
CA ARG A 109 -11.81 -2.20 10.28
C ARG A 109 -10.42 -1.57 10.26
N MET A 110 -9.66 -1.68 11.35
CA MET A 110 -8.30 -1.14 11.43
C MET A 110 -7.35 -1.83 10.46
N LEU A 111 -7.38 -3.17 10.40
CA LEU A 111 -6.52 -3.95 9.51
C LEU A 111 -6.86 -3.67 8.03
N ARG A 112 -8.15 -3.64 7.67
CA ARG A 112 -8.59 -3.25 6.32
C ARG A 112 -8.09 -1.87 5.93
N GLN A 113 -8.20 -0.89 6.81
CA GLN A 113 -7.79 0.49 6.53
C GLN A 113 -6.27 0.65 6.41
N VAL A 114 -5.50 0.00 7.30
CA VAL A 114 -4.03 0.08 7.32
C VAL A 114 -3.45 -0.59 6.08
N PHE A 115 -3.85 -1.83 5.81
CA PHE A 115 -3.30 -2.62 4.71
C PHE A 115 -3.98 -2.33 3.37
N ARG A 116 -5.17 -1.71 3.36
CA ARG A 116 -6.01 -1.57 2.15
C ARG A 116 -6.31 -2.92 1.51
N VAL A 117 -6.86 -3.79 2.32
CA VAL A 117 -7.24 -5.15 1.94
C VAL A 117 -8.71 -5.37 2.26
N THR A 118 -9.30 -6.37 1.62
CA THR A 118 -10.66 -6.83 1.89
C THR A 118 -10.74 -8.35 1.79
N LEU A 119 -11.58 -8.95 2.63
CA LEU A 119 -12.01 -10.35 2.49
C LEU A 119 -13.31 -10.47 1.67
N LYS A 120 -13.99 -9.36 1.42
CA LYS A 120 -15.27 -9.34 0.70
C LYS A 120 -15.05 -8.91 -0.75
N PRO A 121 -15.48 -9.70 -1.73
CA PRO A 121 -15.29 -9.37 -3.15
C PRO A 121 -16.08 -8.13 -3.60
N GLU A 122 -17.16 -7.79 -2.89
CA GLU A 122 -18.00 -6.62 -3.20
C GLU A 122 -17.32 -5.29 -2.84
N GLU A 123 -16.41 -5.28 -1.86
CA GLU A 123 -15.77 -4.08 -1.34
C GLU A 123 -14.47 -3.76 -2.10
N VAL A 124 -14.59 -3.15 -3.29
CA VAL A 124 -13.41 -2.82 -4.13
C VAL A 124 -12.71 -1.54 -3.67
N ARG A 125 -13.41 -0.67 -2.93
CA ARG A 125 -12.89 0.63 -2.49
C ARG A 125 -13.21 0.91 -1.02
N ASP A 126 -12.25 1.53 -0.33
CA ASP A 126 -12.45 2.09 1.00
C ASP A 126 -13.34 3.34 0.94
N THR A 127 -13.88 3.72 2.11
CA THR A 127 -14.58 4.97 2.41
C THR A 127 -13.86 6.23 1.90
N HIS A 128 -12.52 6.21 1.82
CA HIS A 128 -11.69 7.29 1.29
C HIS A 128 -11.42 7.19 -0.23
N GLY A 129 -12.08 6.28 -0.94
CA GLY A 129 -11.95 6.05 -2.38
C GLY A 129 -10.69 5.28 -2.80
N HIS A 130 -9.99 4.67 -1.85
CA HIS A 130 -8.78 3.91 -2.13
C HIS A 130 -9.09 2.49 -2.58
N ALA A 131 -8.41 2.00 -3.61
CA ALA A 131 -8.53 0.61 -4.05
C ALA A 131 -8.10 -0.35 -2.93
N LEU A 132 -8.91 -1.38 -2.72
CA LEU A 132 -8.66 -2.47 -1.80
C LEU A 132 -8.19 -3.71 -2.56
N VAL A 133 -7.26 -4.44 -1.98
CA VAL A 133 -6.79 -5.73 -2.50
C VAL A 133 -7.66 -6.84 -1.90
N LEU A 134 -8.28 -7.65 -2.76
CA LEU A 134 -9.01 -8.84 -2.33
C LEU A 134 -8.01 -9.92 -1.92
N LEU A 135 -8.15 -10.43 -0.70
CA LEU A 135 -7.35 -11.54 -0.18
C LEU A 135 -8.10 -12.86 -0.40
N ALA A 136 -8.04 -13.38 -1.62
CA ALA A 136 -8.75 -14.60 -1.99
C ALA A 136 -8.22 -15.82 -1.23
N SER A 137 -6.90 -15.96 -1.09
CA SER A 137 -6.27 -17.11 -0.44
C SER A 137 -6.58 -17.11 1.06
N THR A 138 -6.44 -15.95 1.71
CA THR A 138 -6.74 -15.81 3.13
C THR A 138 -8.24 -16.00 3.42
N ARG A 139 -9.13 -15.58 2.51
CA ARG A 139 -10.56 -15.84 2.61
C ARG A 139 -10.87 -17.33 2.52
N ASP A 140 -10.33 -18.02 1.53
CA ASP A 140 -10.56 -19.46 1.34
C ASP A 140 -10.07 -20.27 2.56
N ASP A 141 -8.93 -19.87 3.15
CA ASP A 141 -8.41 -20.47 4.38
C ASP A 141 -9.39 -20.31 5.56
N LEU A 142 -9.99 -19.12 5.72
CA LEU A 142 -10.99 -18.84 6.76
C LEU A 142 -12.30 -19.63 6.53
N GLU A 143 -12.78 -19.69 5.30
CA GLU A 143 -13.98 -20.45 4.94
C GLU A 143 -13.80 -21.95 5.18
N GLN A 144 -12.60 -22.49 4.91
CA GLN A 144 -12.31 -23.91 5.13
C GLN A 144 -12.26 -24.28 6.62
N VAL A 145 -11.81 -23.36 7.48
CA VAL A 145 -11.77 -23.57 8.94
C VAL A 145 -13.13 -23.31 9.59
N GLY A 146 -14.04 -22.61 8.90
CA GLY A 146 -15.33 -22.20 9.43
C GLY A 146 -15.24 -20.96 10.33
N SER A 147 -14.16 -20.19 10.20
CA SER A 147 -13.91 -18.98 10.96
C SER A 147 -14.63 -17.78 10.34
N PRO A 148 -14.97 -16.74 11.13
CA PRO A 148 -15.61 -15.55 10.60
C PRO A 148 -14.71 -14.85 9.56
N LEU A 149 -15.32 -14.28 8.51
CA LEU A 149 -14.63 -13.49 7.47
C LEU A 149 -14.22 -12.09 7.98
N LEU A 150 -13.55 -12.05 9.12
CA LEU A 150 -13.00 -10.88 9.76
C LEU A 150 -11.49 -11.02 9.83
N LEU A 151 -10.79 -9.90 9.62
CA LEU A 151 -9.34 -9.87 9.81
C LEU A 151 -9.02 -9.79 11.30
N ASP A 152 -8.23 -10.75 11.77
CA ASP A 152 -7.71 -10.82 13.13
C ASP A 152 -6.16 -10.87 13.14
N VAL A 153 -5.53 -10.78 14.31
CA VAL A 153 -4.08 -10.82 14.53
C VAL A 153 -3.55 -12.19 14.13
N GLU A 154 -4.34 -13.24 14.40
CA GLU A 154 -4.00 -14.62 14.06
C GLU A 154 -3.79 -14.83 12.55
N VAL A 155 -4.57 -14.14 11.71
CA VAL A 155 -4.48 -14.25 10.24
C VAL A 155 -3.71 -13.10 9.59
N VAL A 156 -3.23 -12.13 10.37
CA VAL A 156 -2.61 -10.92 9.84
C VAL A 156 -1.31 -11.21 9.09
N GLU A 157 -0.51 -12.19 9.54
CA GLU A 157 0.74 -12.57 8.86
C GLU A 157 0.47 -13.10 7.45
N SER A 158 -0.59 -13.91 7.30
CA SER A 158 -1.04 -14.40 6.00
C SER A 158 -1.54 -13.26 5.13
N ALA A 159 -2.41 -12.42 5.69
CA ALA A 159 -3.00 -11.29 4.98
C ALA A 159 -1.93 -10.31 4.47
N ILE A 160 -0.90 -10.02 5.28
CA ILE A 160 0.22 -9.15 4.89
C ILE A 160 1.02 -9.79 3.76
N SER A 161 1.32 -11.08 3.85
CA SER A 161 2.11 -11.80 2.85
C SER A 161 1.40 -11.80 1.49
N GLU A 162 0.11 -12.11 1.47
CA GLU A 162 -0.72 -12.08 0.27
C GLU A 162 -0.91 -10.63 -0.24
N ALA A 163 -1.14 -9.66 0.63
CA ALA A 163 -1.28 -8.27 0.19
C ALA A 163 0.01 -7.71 -0.42
N ALA A 164 1.17 -8.08 0.14
CA ALA A 164 2.48 -7.68 -0.35
C ALA A 164 2.79 -8.33 -1.71
N SER A 165 2.34 -9.56 -1.98
CA SER A 165 2.48 -10.17 -3.32
C SER A 165 1.65 -9.45 -4.38
N HIS A 166 0.55 -8.82 -3.97
CA HIS A 166 -0.31 -7.99 -4.82
C HIS A 166 0.08 -6.49 -4.78
N ALA A 167 1.26 -6.15 -4.25
CA ALA A 167 1.68 -4.78 -4.10
C ALA A 167 1.69 -4.03 -5.46
N PRO A 168 1.23 -2.76 -5.47
CA PRO A 168 1.23 -1.97 -6.70
C PRO A 168 2.65 -1.85 -7.23
N LYS A 169 2.80 -2.04 -8.55
CA LYS A 169 4.09 -1.98 -9.27
C LYS A 169 5.09 -3.08 -8.87
N GLY A 170 4.65 -4.14 -8.19
CA GLY A 170 5.53 -5.23 -7.75
C GLY A 170 6.59 -4.78 -6.73
N GLN A 171 6.30 -3.72 -5.97
CA GLN A 171 7.20 -3.15 -4.97
C GLN A 171 6.64 -3.43 -3.55
N PRO A 172 6.84 -4.65 -3.01
CA PRO A 172 6.29 -5.03 -1.70
C PRO A 172 6.82 -4.15 -0.56
N PHE A 173 8.10 -3.74 -0.63
CA PHE A 173 8.70 -2.88 0.39
C PHE A 173 8.02 -1.50 0.47
N GLU A 174 7.77 -0.86 -0.67
CA GLU A 174 7.07 0.44 -0.73
C GLU A 174 5.63 0.35 -0.20
N TYR A 175 4.96 -0.76 -0.49
CA TYR A 175 3.65 -1.06 0.06
C TYR A 175 3.70 -1.18 1.59
N LEU A 176 4.62 -1.97 2.13
CA LEU A 176 4.79 -2.16 3.57
C LEU A 176 5.18 -0.86 4.28
N LEU A 177 6.07 -0.06 3.69
CA LEU A 177 6.44 1.25 4.22
C LEU A 177 5.23 2.19 4.27
N THR A 178 4.36 2.15 3.26
CA THR A 178 3.11 2.91 3.25
C THR A 178 2.13 2.43 4.33
N CYS A 179 2.03 1.12 4.55
CA CYS A 179 1.23 0.53 5.64
C CYS A 179 1.76 0.98 7.00
N PHE A 180 3.09 0.97 7.20
CA PHE A 180 3.74 1.45 8.42
C PHE A 180 3.43 2.94 8.70
N LYS A 181 3.40 3.78 7.66
CA LYS A 181 3.00 5.19 7.80
C LYS A 181 1.54 5.34 8.22
N ARG A 182 0.64 4.51 7.68
CA ARG A 182 -0.79 4.52 8.03
C ARG A 182 -1.00 4.07 9.47
N ILE A 183 -0.39 2.97 9.91
CA ILE A 183 -0.53 2.51 11.29
C ILE A 183 0.08 3.49 12.29
N SER A 184 1.24 4.08 11.97
CA SER A 184 1.85 5.13 12.79
C SER A 184 0.92 6.34 12.96
N ARG A 185 0.16 6.69 11.91
CA ARG A 185 -0.85 7.75 11.98
C ARG A 185 -2.07 7.30 12.78
N ALA A 186 -2.54 6.06 12.60
CA ALA A 186 -3.65 5.49 13.33
C ALA A 186 -3.37 5.51 14.84
N ILE A 187 -2.22 5.00 15.28
CA ILE A 187 -1.78 4.98 16.68
C ILE A 187 -1.78 6.40 17.30
N ARG A 188 -1.32 7.41 16.55
CA ARG A 188 -1.34 8.81 17.01
C ARG A 188 -2.75 9.40 17.11
N SER A 189 -3.69 8.90 16.28
CA SER A 189 -5.07 9.36 16.23
C SER A 189 -5.98 8.63 17.22
N THR A 190 -5.64 7.40 17.59
CA THR A 190 -6.28 6.66 18.69
C THR A 190 -5.79 7.22 20.01
N LYS A 191 -6.16 8.46 20.32
CA LYS A 191 -6.08 8.96 21.69
C LYS A 191 -7.23 8.31 22.44
N TYR A 192 -6.90 7.51 23.44
CA TYR A 192 -7.87 6.98 24.39
C TYR A 192 -8.53 8.17 25.09
N THR A 193 -9.78 8.47 24.77
CA THR A 193 -10.59 9.48 25.47
C THR A 193 -11.61 8.78 26.36
N GLY A 194 -11.19 7.72 27.05
CA GLY A 194 -12.00 7.11 28.10
C GLY A 194 -11.91 7.93 29.39
N LEU A 195 -12.90 7.80 30.27
CA LEU A 195 -12.83 8.33 31.65
C LEU A 195 -11.57 7.82 32.40
N GLU A 196 -11.01 6.69 31.95
CA GLU A 196 -9.79 6.04 32.45
C GLU A 196 -8.51 6.48 31.71
N ASP A 197 -8.41 7.72 31.20
CA ASP A 197 -7.10 8.24 30.73
C ASP A 197 -6.34 8.84 31.93
N PRO A 198 -5.19 8.26 32.35
CA PRO A 198 -4.39 8.75 33.48
C PRO A 198 -3.83 10.16 33.25
N ARG A 199 -3.98 10.75 32.05
CA ARG A 199 -3.63 12.14 31.77
C ARG A 199 -4.70 13.16 32.18
N HIS A 200 -5.82 12.72 32.76
CA HIS A 200 -6.90 13.57 33.27
C HIS A 200 -7.06 13.54 34.80
N ASN A 201 -6.12 12.90 35.54
CA ASN A 201 -6.01 13.04 37.00
C ASN A 201 -4.82 13.94 37.37
#